data_AF-A0A933K6M2-F1
#
_entry.id   AF-A0A933K6M2-F1
#
_cell.length_a   1.000
_cell.length_b   1.000
_cell.length_c   1.000
_cell.angle_alpha   90.00
_cell.angle_beta   90.00
_cell.angle_gamma   90.00
#
_symmetry.space_group_name_H-M   'P 1'
#
loop_
_entity.id
_entity.type
_entity.pdbx_description
1 polymer ?
#
loop_
_entity_poly.entity_id
_entity_poly.type
_entity_poly.pdbx_seq_one_letter_code
_entity_poly.pdbx_strand_id
1 'polypeptide(L)'
;MPLDQGRYVLKVGEIFEIPKGLAQIEEDLRRSRKARLNNLPTDLAVKFLPLTVGYKGLEVGLVDETQKRTVPGLPDSAKVVKSQWYQIFLGDRLNMGEILTPTALYHVLWKPDQIRRIFQVTDPNFLEFVWKKNFMMRMEDEQIYATVFDRHEGLDVIREKVKKAAVFRACVVPPALLRDLLPFALKADYRIITSRRDPLVAQLKADPEVRSGSEAKIYFVYGGEESNVGSLRINHELFSIFWREDRIFNVMRYDNLIFGNFLSRVFDTAWKYSKKLTGA
;
A
#
# COMPACT_ATOMS: atom_id res chain seq x y z
N MET A 1 8.35 -16.19 7.91
CA MET A 1 7.06 -16.02 7.18
C MET A 1 6.32 -17.35 7.23
N PRO A 2 5.00 -17.36 7.44
CA PRO A 2 4.23 -18.59 7.53
C PRO A 2 4.22 -19.33 6.18
N LEU A 3 4.30 -20.66 6.26
CA LEU A 3 4.10 -21.56 5.13
C LEU A 3 2.69 -22.12 5.22
N ASP A 4 1.91 -22.00 4.15
CA ASP A 4 0.62 -22.67 4.00
C ASP A 4 0.70 -23.60 2.78
N GLN A 5 0.45 -24.89 2.98
CA GLN A 5 0.58 -25.92 1.93
C GLN A 5 1.91 -25.86 1.15
N GLY A 6 3.02 -25.59 1.84
CA GLY A 6 4.36 -25.47 1.24
C GLY A 6 4.62 -24.17 0.49
N ARG A 7 3.69 -23.21 0.52
CA ARG A 7 3.84 -21.89 -0.10
C ARG A 7 4.04 -20.81 0.94
N TYR A 8 4.88 -19.83 0.62
CA TYR A 8 4.95 -18.61 1.42
C TYR A 8 3.64 -17.85 1.29
N VAL A 9 3.02 -17.49 2.41
CA VAL A 9 1.78 -16.70 2.38
C VAL A 9 2.02 -15.37 3.08
N LEU A 10 1.67 -14.28 2.40
CA LEU A 10 1.78 -12.93 2.92
C LEU A 10 0.48 -12.15 2.65
N LYS A 11 -0.25 -11.87 3.73
CA LYS A 11 -1.28 -10.83 3.74
C LYS A 11 -0.57 -9.48 3.82
N VAL A 12 -0.64 -8.71 2.73
CA VAL A 12 -0.04 -7.37 2.70
C VAL A 12 -0.88 -6.41 3.53
N GLY A 13 -2.20 -6.52 3.43
CA GLY A 13 -3.11 -5.62 4.10
C GLY A 13 -4.58 -5.94 3.87
N GLU A 14 -5.43 -5.03 4.34
CA GLU A 14 -6.88 -5.14 4.25
C GLU A 14 -7.53 -3.77 4.04
N ILE A 15 -8.53 -3.68 3.18
CA ILE A 15 -9.44 -2.53 3.09
C ILE A 15 -10.74 -2.93 3.77
N PHE A 16 -11.13 -2.14 4.76
CA PHE A 16 -12.29 -2.42 5.60
C PHE A 16 -13.51 -1.64 5.16
N GLU A 17 -14.67 -2.26 5.38
CA GLU A 17 -15.89 -1.50 5.67
C GLU A 17 -15.65 -0.63 6.91
N ILE A 18 -16.08 0.64 6.87
CA ILE A 18 -15.70 1.63 7.89
C ILE A 18 -15.99 1.17 9.32
N PRO A 19 -17.18 0.63 9.66
CA PRO A 19 -17.44 0.16 11.02
C PRO A 19 -16.50 -0.96 11.46
N LYS A 20 -16.18 -1.90 10.56
CA LYS A 20 -15.26 -3.01 10.85
C LYS A 20 -13.83 -2.50 11.04
N GLY A 21 -13.39 -1.57 10.21
CA GLY A 21 -12.06 -0.96 10.32
C GLY A 21 -11.89 -0.21 11.64
N LEU A 22 -12.90 0.57 12.05
CA LEU A 22 -12.89 1.26 13.34
C LEU A 22 -12.86 0.28 14.51
N ALA A 23 -13.63 -0.81 14.46
CA ALA A 23 -13.61 -1.84 15.50
C ALA A 23 -12.26 -2.55 15.58
N GLN A 24 -11.64 -2.86 14.43
CA GLN A 24 -10.34 -3.50 14.38
C GLN A 24 -9.22 -2.60 14.93
N ILE A 25 -9.24 -1.30 14.60
CA ILE A 25 -8.34 -0.29 15.19
C ILE A 25 -8.49 -0.27 16.71
N GLU A 26 -9.72 -0.26 17.20
CA GLU A 26 -10.03 -0.23 18.62
C GLU A 26 -9.43 -1.43 19.37
N GLU A 27 -9.60 -2.62 18.80
CA GLU A 27 -9.08 -3.87 19.35
C GLU A 27 -7.54 -3.90 19.35
N ASP A 28 -6.92 -3.49 18.23
CA ASP A 28 -5.47 -3.44 18.12
C ASP A 28 -4.85 -2.44 19.08
N LEU A 29 -5.49 -1.29 19.28
CA LEU A 29 -5.09 -0.36 20.34
C LEU A 29 -5.18 -1.07 21.68
N ARG A 30 -6.35 -1.59 22.10
CA ARG A 30 -6.48 -2.26 23.42
C ARG A 30 -5.43 -3.34 23.70
N ARG A 31 -5.01 -4.09 22.69
CA ARG A 31 -3.98 -5.15 22.81
C ARG A 31 -2.55 -4.62 22.80
N SER A 32 -2.34 -3.40 22.35
CA SER A 32 -1.04 -2.76 22.24
C SER A 32 -0.60 -2.07 23.53
N ARG A 33 0.70 -1.81 23.63
CA ARG A 33 1.33 -1.00 24.70
C ARG A 33 2.08 0.22 24.16
N LYS A 34 2.04 0.39 22.84
CA LYS A 34 2.70 1.44 22.07
C LYS A 34 1.82 1.75 20.87
N ALA A 35 1.66 3.03 20.54
CA ALA A 35 0.96 3.45 19.35
C ALA A 35 1.47 4.81 18.87
N ARG A 36 1.25 5.11 17.59
CA ARG A 36 1.35 6.46 17.05
C ARG A 36 0.01 6.82 16.42
N LEU A 37 -0.55 7.96 16.80
CA LEU A 37 -1.80 8.51 16.26
C LEU A 37 -1.47 9.82 15.56
N ASN A 38 -1.62 9.89 14.24
CA ASN A 38 -1.24 11.05 13.45
C ASN A 38 -2.38 11.48 12.53
N ASN A 39 -2.60 12.79 12.46
CA ASN A 39 -3.47 13.44 11.46
C ASN A 39 -4.88 12.81 11.36
N LEU A 40 -5.41 12.36 12.50
CA LEU A 40 -6.74 11.80 12.59
C LEU A 40 -7.80 12.92 12.60
N PRO A 41 -9.01 12.68 12.06
CA PRO A 41 -10.12 13.58 12.32
C PRO A 41 -10.38 13.66 13.83
N THR A 42 -10.82 14.84 14.30
CA THR A 42 -10.96 15.14 15.74
C THR A 42 -11.80 14.11 16.47
N ASP A 43 -12.93 13.69 15.91
CA ASP A 43 -13.81 12.69 16.53
C ASP A 43 -13.13 11.35 16.76
N LEU A 44 -12.26 10.91 15.83
CA LEU A 44 -11.48 9.69 16.02
C LEU A 44 -10.35 9.86 17.02
N ALA A 45 -9.72 11.04 17.07
CA ALA A 45 -8.72 11.32 18.10
C ALA A 45 -9.37 11.27 19.50
N VAL A 46 -10.53 11.91 19.68
CA VAL A 46 -11.32 11.85 20.92
C VAL A 46 -11.71 10.41 21.27
N LYS A 47 -12.12 9.62 20.28
CA LYS A 47 -12.51 8.22 20.48
C LYS A 47 -11.33 7.32 20.90
N PHE A 48 -10.19 7.42 20.23
CA PHE A 48 -9.12 6.43 20.34
C PHE A 48 -8.06 6.78 21.38
N LEU A 49 -7.83 8.06 21.67
CA LEU A 49 -6.82 8.48 22.63
C LEU A 49 -7.04 7.88 24.04
N PRO A 50 -8.26 7.79 24.59
CA PRO A 50 -8.50 7.14 25.88
C PRO A 50 -8.07 5.66 25.95
N LEU A 51 -7.99 4.96 24.81
CA LEU A 51 -7.55 3.56 24.75
C LEU A 51 -6.04 3.40 24.90
N THR A 52 -5.29 4.51 24.82
CA THR A 52 -3.83 4.54 24.85
C THR A 52 -3.26 5.01 26.20
N VAL A 53 -4.12 5.18 27.21
CA VAL A 53 -3.71 5.57 28.56
C VAL A 53 -2.69 4.57 29.11
N GLY A 54 -1.56 5.09 29.61
CA GLY A 54 -0.46 4.29 30.16
C GLY A 54 0.51 3.71 29.13
N TYR A 55 0.37 4.04 27.84
CA TYR A 55 1.33 3.59 26.82
C TYR A 55 2.67 4.30 26.99
N LYS A 56 3.74 3.50 27.14
CA LYS A 56 5.10 4.04 27.33
C LYS A 56 5.70 4.68 26.08
N GLY A 57 5.15 4.42 24.90
CA GLY A 57 5.64 4.97 23.63
C GLY A 57 4.55 5.51 22.75
N LEU A 58 3.59 6.21 23.35
CA LEU A 58 2.56 6.95 22.63
C LEU A 58 3.16 8.19 21.95
N GLU A 59 2.94 8.30 20.64
CA GLU A 59 3.28 9.49 19.86
C GLU A 59 1.98 10.06 19.25
N VAL A 60 1.71 11.35 19.44
CA VAL A 60 0.49 12.00 18.94
C VAL A 60 0.83 13.21 18.06
N GLY A 61 0.45 13.11 16.79
CA GLY A 61 0.50 14.18 15.79
C GLY A 61 -0.90 14.69 15.48
N LEU A 62 -1.14 15.97 15.74
CA LEU A 62 -2.43 16.64 15.58
C LEU A 62 -2.51 17.37 14.24
N VAL A 63 -3.71 17.47 13.67
CA VAL A 63 -3.98 18.14 12.40
C VAL A 63 -3.60 19.63 12.49
N ASP A 64 -4.05 20.30 13.55
CA ASP A 64 -3.87 21.73 13.76
C ASP A 64 -3.96 22.11 15.26
N GLU A 65 -3.76 23.40 15.55
CA GLU A 65 -3.87 23.95 16.91
C GLU A 65 -5.30 23.93 17.45
N THR A 66 -6.31 23.94 16.58
CA THR A 66 -7.72 23.86 16.99
C THR A 66 -8.02 22.48 17.58
N GLN A 67 -7.55 21.43 16.92
CA GLN A 67 -7.64 20.06 17.41
C GLN A 67 -6.91 19.91 18.75
N LYS A 68 -5.72 20.51 18.90
CA LYS A 68 -4.97 20.49 20.16
C LYS A 68 -5.74 21.04 21.35
N ARG A 69 -6.57 22.06 21.15
CA ARG A 69 -7.41 22.65 22.20
C ARG A 69 -8.66 21.83 22.50
N THR A 70 -9.10 21.01 21.55
CA THR A 70 -10.39 20.32 21.59
C THR A 70 -10.28 18.88 22.05
N VAL A 71 -9.19 18.19 21.71
CA VAL A 71 -8.98 16.78 22.09
C VAL A 71 -8.57 16.70 23.56
N PRO A 72 -9.38 16.06 24.43
CA PRO A 72 -9.06 15.94 25.84
C PRO A 72 -8.03 14.84 26.09
N GLY A 73 -7.26 14.96 27.19
CA GLY A 73 -6.35 13.90 27.63
C GLY A 73 -5.11 13.73 26.74
N LEU A 74 -4.73 14.75 25.97
CA LEU A 74 -3.49 14.75 25.20
C LEU A 74 -2.27 14.61 26.12
N PRO A 75 -1.29 13.76 25.76
CA PRO A 75 -0.02 13.76 26.46
C PRO A 75 0.74 15.06 26.18
N ASP A 76 1.61 15.49 27.09
CA ASP A 76 2.44 16.69 26.92
C ASP A 76 3.33 16.64 25.67
N SER A 77 3.64 15.42 25.19
CA SER A 77 4.40 15.18 23.97
C SER A 77 3.60 15.38 22.67
N ALA A 78 2.28 15.62 22.75
CA ALA A 78 1.44 15.84 21.59
C ALA A 78 1.80 17.14 20.88
N LYS A 79 1.93 17.06 19.55
CA LYS A 79 2.33 18.20 18.71
C LYS A 79 1.49 18.28 17.45
N VAL A 80 1.31 19.49 16.94
CA VAL A 80 0.76 19.69 15.60
C VAL A 80 1.80 19.22 14.59
N VAL A 81 1.39 18.34 13.68
CA VAL A 81 2.26 17.88 12.58
C VAL A 81 2.21 18.90 11.45
N LYS A 82 3.40 19.29 10.96
CA LYS A 82 3.51 20.24 9.85
C LYS A 82 3.12 19.61 8.51
N SER A 83 3.50 18.36 8.25
CA SER A 83 3.13 17.71 6.99
C SER A 83 1.68 17.23 7.01
N GLN A 84 0.91 17.71 6.05
CA GLN A 84 -0.41 17.21 5.73
C GLN A 84 -0.29 16.19 4.60
N TRP A 85 -0.69 14.95 4.88
CA TRP A 85 -0.70 13.88 3.89
C TRP A 85 -2.10 13.73 3.34
N TYR A 86 -2.19 13.58 2.03
CA TYR A 86 -3.45 13.32 1.36
C TYR A 86 -3.32 12.21 0.31
N GLN A 87 -4.45 11.62 -0.01
CA GLN A 87 -4.59 10.66 -1.08
C GLN A 87 -5.60 11.18 -2.09
N ILE A 88 -5.28 11.10 -3.38
CA ILE A 88 -6.29 11.29 -4.42
C ILE A 88 -7.02 9.97 -4.58
N PHE A 89 -8.30 9.93 -4.30
CA PHE A 89 -9.11 8.71 -4.36
C PHE A 89 -10.30 8.94 -5.29
N LEU A 90 -10.26 8.32 -6.47
CA LEU A 90 -11.28 8.48 -7.51
C LEU A 90 -11.54 9.97 -7.85
N GLY A 91 -10.45 10.74 -7.98
CA GLY A 91 -10.49 12.17 -8.25
C GLY A 91 -10.69 13.07 -7.01
N ASP A 92 -11.14 12.52 -5.88
CA ASP A 92 -11.31 13.28 -4.63
C ASP A 92 -9.98 13.41 -3.86
N ARG A 93 -9.60 14.62 -3.45
CA ARG A 93 -8.53 14.81 -2.44
C ARG A 93 -9.07 14.49 -1.04
N LEU A 94 -8.47 13.50 -0.39
CA LEU A 94 -8.82 13.07 0.97
C LEU A 94 -7.64 13.26 1.92
N ASN A 95 -7.90 13.80 3.11
CA ASN A 95 -6.89 13.83 4.18
C ASN A 95 -6.57 12.41 4.61
N MET A 96 -5.32 12.16 4.97
CA MET A 96 -4.85 10.85 5.43
C MET A 96 -4.36 10.94 6.87
N GLY A 97 -5.05 10.24 7.76
CA GLY A 97 -4.60 9.96 9.11
C GLY A 97 -3.94 8.58 9.22
N GLU A 98 -3.04 8.41 10.17
CA GLU A 98 -2.35 7.16 10.45
C GLU A 98 -2.52 6.72 11.90
N ILE A 99 -2.74 5.43 12.10
CA ILE A 99 -2.67 4.76 13.41
C ILE A 99 -1.69 3.61 13.28
N LEU A 100 -0.55 3.72 13.95
CA LEU A 100 0.50 2.70 13.92
C LEU A 100 0.60 2.01 15.27
N THR A 101 0.45 0.69 15.26
CA THR A 101 0.74 -0.20 16.39
C THR A 101 1.98 -1.06 16.06
N PRO A 102 2.45 -1.91 16.98
CA PRO A 102 3.54 -2.85 16.65
C PRO A 102 3.15 -3.87 15.56
N THR A 103 1.86 -4.13 15.37
CA THR A 103 1.36 -5.22 14.50
C THR A 103 0.64 -4.71 13.26
N ALA A 104 0.28 -3.43 13.20
CA ALA A 104 -0.50 -2.89 12.11
C ALA A 104 -0.25 -1.38 11.90
N LEU A 105 -0.37 -0.94 10.67
CA LEU A 105 -0.53 0.46 10.30
C LEU A 105 -1.90 0.61 9.64
N TYR A 106 -2.70 1.51 10.16
CA TYR A 106 -3.97 1.90 9.56
C TYR A 106 -3.84 3.25 8.93
N HIS A 107 -4.32 3.38 7.70
CA HIS A 107 -4.55 4.64 7.04
C HIS A 107 -6.06 4.92 7.05
N VAL A 108 -6.43 6.10 7.54
CA VAL A 108 -7.80 6.60 7.60
C VAL A 108 -7.90 7.75 6.62
N LEU A 109 -8.67 7.57 5.55
CA LEU A 109 -8.94 8.62 4.58
C LEU A 109 -10.23 9.34 4.94
N TRP A 110 -10.19 10.67 5.04
CA TRP A 110 -11.32 11.44 5.52
C TRP A 110 -11.47 12.80 4.81
N LYS A 111 -12.71 13.29 4.80
CA LYS A 111 -13.09 14.69 4.62
C LYS A 111 -13.62 15.21 5.96
N PRO A 112 -13.70 16.53 6.20
CA PRO A 112 -14.11 17.07 7.50
C PRO A 112 -15.41 16.49 8.08
N ASP A 113 -16.32 16.05 7.23
CA ASP A 113 -17.64 15.52 7.55
C ASP A 113 -17.72 13.99 7.63
N GLN A 114 -16.73 13.25 7.10
CA GLN A 114 -16.84 11.79 6.98
C GLN A 114 -15.52 11.08 6.77
N ILE A 115 -15.45 9.86 7.30
CA ILE A 115 -14.44 8.88 6.92
C ILE A 115 -14.88 8.27 5.59
N ARG A 116 -13.97 8.16 4.63
CA ARG A 116 -14.22 7.62 3.30
C ARG A 116 -13.63 6.23 3.10
N ARG A 117 -12.54 5.93 3.79
CA ARG A 117 -11.85 4.63 3.67
C ARG A 117 -10.97 4.36 4.87
N ILE A 118 -10.90 3.09 5.25
CA ILE A 118 -9.89 2.60 6.19
C ILE A 118 -9.18 1.44 5.51
N PHE A 119 -7.85 1.48 5.51
CA PHE A 119 -7.07 0.33 5.11
C PHE A 119 -5.90 0.10 6.05
N GLN A 120 -5.50 -1.16 6.17
CA GLN A 120 -4.46 -1.63 7.05
C GLN A 120 -3.34 -2.26 6.24
N VAL A 121 -2.12 -2.10 6.74
CA VAL A 121 -0.93 -2.84 6.32
C VAL A 121 -0.40 -3.61 7.53
N THR A 122 -0.12 -4.89 7.34
CA THR A 122 0.39 -5.79 8.40
C THR A 122 1.76 -6.39 8.07
N ASP A 123 2.38 -6.00 6.95
CA ASP A 123 3.70 -6.49 6.57
C ASP A 123 4.77 -6.03 7.59
N PRO A 124 5.48 -6.96 8.28
CA PRO A 124 6.41 -6.59 9.34
C PRO A 124 7.58 -5.71 8.87
N ASN A 125 8.08 -5.92 7.65
CA ASN A 125 9.19 -5.13 7.12
C ASN A 125 8.75 -3.68 6.85
N PHE A 126 7.54 -3.52 6.35
CA PHE A 126 6.92 -2.22 6.15
C PHE A 126 6.66 -1.51 7.48
N LEU A 127 6.11 -2.21 8.48
CA LEU A 127 5.89 -1.64 9.81
C LEU A 127 7.20 -1.20 10.46
N GLU A 128 8.25 -2.02 10.37
CA GLU A 128 9.58 -1.66 10.86
C GLU A 128 10.13 -0.41 10.16
N PHE A 129 9.97 -0.32 8.85
CA PHE A 129 10.36 0.84 8.05
C PHE A 129 9.65 2.12 8.51
N VAL A 130 8.32 2.07 8.68
CA VAL A 130 7.50 3.22 9.11
C VAL A 130 7.84 3.63 10.55
N TRP A 131 8.04 2.67 11.46
CA TRP A 131 8.46 2.92 12.84
C TRP A 131 9.80 3.65 12.90
N LYS A 132 10.82 3.16 12.18
CA LYS A 132 12.20 3.72 12.20
C LYS A 132 12.28 5.11 11.59
N LYS A 133 11.56 5.34 10.50
CA LYS A 133 11.74 6.53 9.69
C LYS A 133 10.87 7.71 10.12
N ASN A 134 9.69 7.44 10.66
CA ASN A 134 8.78 8.46 11.20
C ASN A 134 8.47 9.58 10.19
N PHE A 135 8.26 9.23 8.92
CA PHE A 135 8.21 10.19 7.82
C PHE A 135 7.13 11.26 8.02
N MET A 136 5.91 10.89 8.39
CA MET A 136 4.83 11.87 8.57
C MET A 136 5.06 12.86 9.72
N MET A 137 5.92 12.57 10.70
CA MET A 137 6.23 13.54 11.75
C MET A 137 7.47 14.38 11.47
N ARG A 138 8.18 14.10 10.37
CA ARG A 138 9.47 14.70 10.02
C ARG A 138 9.44 15.50 8.73
N MET A 139 8.38 15.36 7.94
CA MET A 139 8.22 16.09 6.69
C MET A 139 7.58 17.45 7.01
N GLU A 140 7.99 18.48 6.26
CA GLU A 140 7.51 19.84 6.46
C GLU A 140 6.47 20.27 5.43
N ASP A 141 6.39 19.55 4.30
CA ASP A 141 5.52 19.89 3.18
C ASP A 141 4.30 18.97 3.07
N GLU A 142 3.28 19.45 2.36
CA GLU A 142 2.16 18.62 1.94
C GLU A 142 2.63 17.51 0.98
N GLN A 143 2.04 16.31 1.10
CA GLN A 143 2.46 15.16 0.31
C GLN A 143 1.26 14.38 -0.22
N ILE A 144 1.32 14.05 -1.52
CA ILE A 144 0.46 13.03 -2.09
C ILE A 144 1.05 11.67 -1.73
N TYR A 145 0.34 10.89 -0.92
CA TYR A 145 0.72 9.51 -0.63
C TYR A 145 0.60 8.65 -1.90
N ALA A 146 -0.60 8.65 -2.47
CA ALA A 146 -0.97 7.86 -3.63
C ALA A 146 -2.17 8.48 -4.36
N THR A 147 -2.38 7.99 -5.58
CA THR A 147 -3.56 8.23 -6.40
C THR A 147 -4.21 6.90 -6.68
N VAL A 148 -5.48 6.75 -6.32
CA VAL A 148 -6.32 5.59 -6.63
C VAL A 148 -7.28 5.99 -7.74
N PHE A 149 -7.24 5.23 -8.82
CA PHE A 149 -8.04 5.47 -10.02
C PHE A 149 -9.27 4.57 -10.03
N ASP A 150 -10.27 4.98 -10.82
CA ASP A 150 -11.21 3.99 -11.35
C ASP A 150 -10.42 2.95 -12.18
N ARG A 151 -10.95 1.73 -12.30
CA ARG A 151 -10.26 0.66 -13.03
C ARG A 151 -9.97 1.05 -14.48
N HIS A 152 -10.87 1.73 -15.17
CA HIS A 152 -10.70 2.05 -16.59
C HIS A 152 -9.70 3.17 -16.76
N GLU A 153 -9.89 4.24 -15.99
CA GLU A 153 -8.96 5.38 -15.94
C GLU A 153 -7.54 4.92 -15.60
N GLY A 154 -7.37 4.11 -14.55
CA GLY A 154 -6.08 3.62 -14.12
C GLY A 154 -5.38 2.77 -15.18
N LEU A 155 -6.14 1.93 -15.89
CA LEU A 155 -5.61 1.14 -17.00
C LEU A 155 -5.21 2.00 -18.20
N ASP A 156 -5.98 3.03 -18.52
CA ASP A 156 -5.64 3.97 -19.60
C ASP A 156 -4.39 4.78 -19.27
N VAL A 157 -4.27 5.27 -18.04
CA VAL A 157 -3.05 5.93 -17.53
C VAL A 157 -1.83 5.01 -17.68
N ILE A 158 -1.97 3.73 -17.29
CA ILE A 158 -0.89 2.75 -17.43
C ILE A 158 -0.53 2.56 -18.90
N ARG A 159 -1.50 2.33 -19.79
CA ARG A 159 -1.25 2.12 -21.23
C ARG A 159 -0.50 3.29 -21.86
N GLU A 160 -0.95 4.51 -21.62
CA GLU A 160 -0.31 5.71 -22.16
C GLU A 160 1.13 5.89 -21.66
N LYS A 161 1.41 5.48 -20.42
CA LYS A 161 2.74 5.53 -19.84
C LYS A 161 3.66 4.44 -20.41
N VAL A 162 3.18 3.21 -20.55
CA VAL A 162 3.99 2.11 -21.12
C VAL A 162 4.39 2.41 -22.56
N LYS A 163 3.51 3.03 -23.37
CA LYS A 163 3.82 3.44 -24.75
C LYS A 163 5.06 4.33 -24.88
N LYS A 164 5.40 5.07 -23.83
CA LYS A 164 6.50 6.05 -23.79
C LYS A 164 7.60 5.64 -22.78
N ALA A 165 7.55 4.40 -22.29
CA ALA A 165 8.44 3.94 -21.23
C ALA A 165 9.85 3.69 -21.76
N ALA A 166 10.86 4.16 -21.02
CA ALA A 166 12.23 3.71 -21.18
C ALA A 166 12.49 2.45 -20.33
N VAL A 167 11.83 2.34 -19.18
CA VAL A 167 11.93 1.21 -18.26
C VAL A 167 10.54 0.67 -17.92
N PHE A 168 10.36 -0.64 -18.01
CA PHE A 168 9.17 -1.36 -17.60
C PHE A 168 9.53 -2.50 -16.66
N ARG A 169 8.83 -2.62 -15.53
CA ARG A 169 8.93 -3.79 -14.65
C ARG A 169 7.53 -4.26 -14.29
N ALA A 170 7.28 -5.55 -14.34
CA ALA A 170 6.01 -6.13 -13.91
C ALA A 170 6.25 -7.26 -12.91
N CYS A 171 5.49 -7.26 -11.82
CA CYS A 171 5.56 -8.29 -10.79
C CYS A 171 4.17 -8.83 -10.51
N VAL A 172 3.94 -10.08 -10.90
CA VAL A 172 2.73 -10.86 -10.63
C VAL A 172 1.49 -10.04 -10.95
N VAL A 173 1.33 -9.62 -12.21
CA VAL A 173 0.15 -8.85 -12.67
C VAL A 173 -0.84 -9.76 -13.40
N PRO A 174 -2.11 -9.36 -13.58
CA PRO A 174 -3.09 -10.15 -14.32
C PRO A 174 -2.57 -10.54 -15.72
N PRO A 175 -2.75 -11.79 -16.17
CA PRO A 175 -2.27 -12.23 -17.48
C PRO A 175 -2.85 -11.41 -18.63
N ALA A 176 -4.15 -11.06 -18.53
CA ALA A 176 -4.82 -10.23 -19.53
C ALA A 176 -4.22 -8.83 -19.62
N LEU A 177 -3.91 -8.21 -18.48
CA LEU A 177 -3.24 -6.91 -18.45
C LEU A 177 -1.83 -7.00 -19.04
N LEU A 178 -1.07 -8.04 -18.70
CA LEU A 178 0.27 -8.20 -19.24
C LEU A 178 0.25 -8.37 -20.76
N ARG A 179 -0.68 -9.16 -21.31
CA ARG A 179 -0.87 -9.29 -22.77
C ARG A 179 -1.12 -7.96 -23.47
N ASP A 180 -1.93 -7.10 -22.86
CA ASP A 180 -2.25 -5.78 -23.39
C ASP A 180 -1.03 -4.84 -23.38
N LEU A 181 -0.19 -4.93 -22.35
CA LEU A 181 0.98 -4.05 -22.20
C LEU A 181 2.23 -4.52 -22.94
N LEU A 182 2.38 -5.83 -23.19
CA LEU A 182 3.58 -6.42 -23.78
C LEU A 182 4.01 -5.79 -25.11
N PRO A 183 3.13 -5.55 -26.10
CA PRO A 183 3.53 -4.94 -27.38
C PRO A 183 4.22 -3.58 -27.24
N PHE A 184 3.90 -2.86 -26.17
CA PHE A 184 4.52 -1.57 -25.84
C PHE A 184 5.78 -1.75 -24.99
N ALA A 185 5.73 -2.65 -24.01
CA ALA A 185 6.85 -2.92 -23.09
C ALA A 185 8.10 -3.45 -23.81
N LEU A 186 7.95 -4.20 -24.91
CA LEU A 186 9.07 -4.73 -25.70
C LEU A 186 9.98 -3.64 -26.31
N LYS A 187 9.53 -2.37 -26.34
CA LYS A 187 10.32 -1.22 -26.80
C LYS A 187 11.15 -0.57 -25.68
N ALA A 188 10.93 -1.00 -24.44
CA ALA A 188 11.61 -0.50 -23.24
C ALA A 188 12.67 -1.51 -22.76
N ASP A 189 13.52 -1.08 -21.82
CA ASP A 189 14.19 -2.03 -20.92
C ASP A 189 13.09 -2.65 -20.04
N TYR A 190 12.74 -3.91 -20.27
CA TYR A 190 11.69 -4.61 -19.53
C TYR A 190 12.20 -5.77 -18.67
N ARG A 191 11.53 -6.02 -17.55
CA ARG A 191 11.68 -7.25 -16.74
C ARG A 191 10.35 -7.67 -16.16
N ILE A 192 10.03 -8.94 -16.23
CA ILE A 192 8.72 -9.47 -15.82
C ILE A 192 8.90 -10.66 -14.88
N ILE A 193 8.34 -10.55 -13.68
CA ILE A 193 8.17 -11.67 -12.74
C ILE A 193 6.72 -12.13 -12.85
N THR A 194 6.51 -13.35 -13.31
CA THR A 194 5.19 -13.98 -13.43
C THR A 194 4.97 -14.99 -12.30
N SER A 195 3.72 -15.39 -12.04
CA SER A 195 3.47 -16.57 -11.19
C SER A 195 3.80 -17.85 -11.98
N ARG A 196 4.43 -18.86 -11.36
CA ARG A 196 4.86 -20.10 -12.05
C ARG A 196 3.72 -20.88 -12.73
N ARG A 197 2.47 -20.57 -12.42
CA ARG A 197 1.26 -21.25 -12.92
C ARG A 197 0.56 -20.52 -14.07
N ASP A 198 1.06 -19.35 -14.46
CA ASP A 198 0.42 -18.54 -15.49
C ASP A 198 0.61 -19.16 -16.88
N PRO A 199 -0.46 -19.39 -17.68
CA PRO A 199 -0.33 -19.85 -19.07
C PRO A 199 0.56 -18.93 -19.92
N LEU A 200 0.65 -17.64 -19.59
CA LEU A 200 1.55 -16.71 -20.25
C LEU A 200 3.02 -17.06 -20.04
N VAL A 201 3.35 -17.69 -18.89
CA VAL A 201 4.69 -18.23 -18.63
C VAL A 201 5.09 -19.19 -19.74
N ALA A 202 4.16 -20.03 -20.21
CA ALA A 202 4.42 -21.01 -21.25
C ALA A 202 4.79 -20.37 -22.59
N GLN A 203 4.15 -19.24 -22.92
CA GLN A 203 4.38 -18.51 -24.16
C GLN A 203 5.67 -17.68 -24.11
N LEU A 204 6.09 -17.27 -22.91
CA LEU A 204 7.27 -16.42 -22.67
C LEU A 204 8.50 -17.20 -22.16
N LYS A 205 8.48 -18.55 -22.16
CA LYS A 205 9.57 -19.38 -21.59
C LYS A 205 10.95 -19.10 -22.20
N ALA A 206 10.99 -18.69 -23.46
CA ALA A 206 12.24 -18.43 -24.17
C ALA A 206 12.85 -17.05 -23.86
N ASP A 207 12.10 -16.16 -23.18
CA ASP A 207 12.49 -14.79 -22.94
C ASP A 207 13.32 -14.67 -21.64
N PRO A 208 14.61 -14.27 -21.71
CA PRO A 208 15.46 -14.15 -20.51
C PRO A 208 15.04 -13.01 -19.57
N GLU A 209 14.26 -12.04 -20.06
CA GLU A 209 13.71 -10.94 -19.28
C GLU A 209 12.35 -11.27 -18.67
N VAL A 210 11.94 -12.55 -18.75
CA VAL A 210 10.79 -13.11 -18.05
C VAL A 210 11.24 -14.21 -17.09
N ARG A 211 10.81 -14.09 -15.83
CA ARG A 211 11.13 -15.04 -14.76
C ARG A 211 9.88 -15.49 -14.03
N SER A 212 9.93 -16.67 -13.43
CA SER A 212 8.91 -17.10 -12.47
C SER A 212 9.30 -16.63 -11.08
N GLY A 213 8.36 -15.95 -10.41
CA GLY A 213 8.46 -15.62 -8.98
C GLY A 213 8.45 -16.87 -8.09
N SER A 214 8.73 -16.66 -6.80
CA SER A 214 8.55 -17.68 -5.78
C SER A 214 7.08 -18.10 -5.70
N GLU A 215 6.79 -19.28 -5.13
CA GLU A 215 5.40 -19.74 -4.91
C GLU A 215 4.64 -18.91 -3.85
N ALA A 216 5.10 -17.69 -3.58
CA ALA A 216 4.51 -16.82 -2.58
C ALA A 216 3.10 -16.38 -3.02
N LYS A 217 2.10 -16.67 -2.18
CA LYS A 217 0.76 -16.08 -2.26
C LYS A 217 0.81 -14.74 -1.54
N ILE A 218 0.94 -13.67 -2.32
CA ILE A 218 0.83 -12.29 -1.84
C ILE A 218 -0.59 -11.83 -2.13
N TYR A 219 -1.32 -11.47 -1.10
CA TYR A 219 -2.73 -11.09 -1.24
C TYR A 219 -3.08 -9.88 -0.38
N PHE A 220 -4.18 -9.24 -0.76
CA PHE A 220 -4.80 -8.15 -0.06
C PHE A 220 -6.25 -8.53 0.24
N VAL A 221 -6.80 -8.15 1.38
CA VAL A 221 -8.21 -8.41 1.69
C VAL A 221 -9.03 -7.17 1.35
N TYR A 222 -10.14 -7.35 0.63
CA TYR A 222 -11.08 -6.28 0.30
C TYR A 222 -12.48 -6.70 0.73
N GLY A 223 -13.08 -5.98 1.68
CA GLY A 223 -14.44 -6.29 2.14
C GLY A 223 -14.57 -7.67 2.80
N GLY A 224 -13.49 -8.22 3.35
CA GLY A 224 -13.45 -9.58 3.93
C GLY A 224 -13.11 -10.69 2.95
N GLU A 225 -12.85 -10.38 1.69
CA GLU A 225 -12.53 -11.37 0.66
C GLU A 225 -11.10 -11.19 0.14
N GLU A 226 -10.41 -12.30 -0.12
CA GLU A 226 -9.07 -12.26 -0.68
C GLU A 226 -9.06 -11.71 -2.12
N SER A 227 -8.01 -10.96 -2.42
CA SER A 227 -7.70 -10.44 -3.74
C SER A 227 -6.21 -10.56 -3.99
N ASN A 228 -5.84 -10.76 -5.25
CA ASN A 228 -4.44 -10.77 -5.64
C ASN A 228 -3.93 -9.32 -5.73
N VAL A 229 -2.64 -9.15 -5.46
CA VAL A 229 -1.95 -7.88 -5.61
C VAL A 229 -0.62 -8.08 -6.32
N GLY A 230 -0.30 -7.11 -7.16
CA GLY A 230 0.82 -7.13 -8.08
C GLY A 230 1.22 -5.71 -8.40
N SER A 231 2.36 -5.52 -9.05
CA SER A 231 2.88 -4.18 -9.31
C SER A 231 3.45 -4.00 -10.71
N LEU A 232 3.33 -2.77 -11.20
CA LEU A 232 3.97 -2.29 -12.40
C LEU A 232 4.85 -1.10 -12.03
N ARG A 233 6.11 -1.12 -12.47
CA ARG A 233 6.96 0.07 -12.47
C ARG A 233 7.15 0.54 -13.90
N ILE A 234 6.83 1.80 -14.15
CA ILE A 234 7.00 2.44 -15.45
C ILE A 234 7.86 3.66 -15.24
N ASN A 235 9.10 3.62 -15.73
CA ASN A 235 10.15 4.57 -15.40
C ASN A 235 10.37 4.69 -13.87
N HIS A 236 9.99 5.83 -13.28
CA HIS A 236 10.07 6.11 -11.84
C HIS A 236 8.72 5.97 -11.12
N GLU A 237 7.62 5.77 -11.86
CA GLU A 237 6.29 5.62 -11.29
C GLU A 237 6.00 4.16 -10.98
N LEU A 238 5.28 3.95 -9.88
CA LEU A 238 4.90 2.63 -9.42
C LEU A 238 3.39 2.55 -9.25
N PHE A 239 2.83 1.46 -9.78
CA PHE A 239 1.43 1.11 -9.70
C PHE A 239 1.27 -0.21 -8.96
N SER A 240 0.32 -0.27 -8.04
CA SER A 240 -0.22 -1.52 -7.49
C SER A 240 -1.54 -1.83 -8.20
N ILE A 241 -1.68 -3.07 -8.64
CA ILE A 241 -2.86 -3.60 -9.33
C ILE A 241 -3.52 -4.61 -8.40
N PHE A 242 -4.82 -4.43 -8.17
CA PHE A 242 -5.62 -5.33 -7.34
C PHE A 242 -6.68 -5.99 -8.21
N TRP A 243 -6.76 -7.33 -8.15
CA TRP A 243 -7.69 -8.09 -8.98
C TRP A 243 -8.17 -9.36 -8.29
N ARG A 244 -9.28 -9.87 -8.79
CA ARG A 244 -9.80 -11.21 -8.47
C ARG A 244 -10.12 -11.91 -9.78
N GLU A 245 -9.74 -13.17 -9.88
CA GLU A 245 -9.85 -13.95 -11.14
C GLU A 245 -9.22 -13.17 -12.29
N ASP A 246 -10.00 -12.71 -13.26
CA ASP A 246 -9.54 -11.88 -14.39
C ASP A 246 -10.00 -10.41 -14.29
N ARG A 247 -10.64 -10.01 -13.19
CA ARG A 247 -11.20 -8.65 -13.01
C ARG A 247 -10.33 -7.79 -12.11
N ILE A 248 -9.78 -6.74 -12.70
CA ILE A 248 -9.15 -5.63 -11.97
C ILE A 248 -10.25 -4.74 -11.38
N PHE A 249 -10.11 -4.41 -10.10
CA PHE A 249 -11.06 -3.55 -9.40
C PHE A 249 -10.40 -2.32 -8.75
N ASN A 250 -9.08 -2.28 -8.65
CA ASN A 250 -8.37 -1.11 -8.13
C ASN A 250 -7.00 -0.97 -8.78
N VAL A 251 -6.64 0.26 -9.13
CA VAL A 251 -5.30 0.65 -9.60
C VAL A 251 -4.85 1.81 -8.73
N MET A 252 -3.68 1.66 -8.11
CA MET A 252 -3.11 2.68 -7.22
C MET A 252 -1.71 3.07 -7.67
N ARG A 253 -1.47 4.34 -7.97
CA ARG A 253 -0.13 4.90 -8.20
C ARG A 253 0.41 5.47 -6.90
N TYR A 254 1.68 5.20 -6.58
CA TYR A 254 2.38 5.90 -5.51
C TYR A 254 3.00 7.18 -6.06
N ASP A 255 2.57 8.32 -5.52
CA ASP A 255 3.07 9.64 -5.93
C ASP A 255 4.27 10.09 -5.08
N ASN A 256 4.42 9.51 -3.89
CA ASN A 256 5.56 9.78 -3.02
C ASN A 256 6.80 8.96 -3.42
N LEU A 257 7.90 9.67 -3.70
CA LEU A 257 9.18 9.08 -4.12
C LEU A 257 9.78 8.10 -3.10
N ILE A 258 9.56 8.29 -1.80
CA ILE A 258 10.11 7.40 -0.76
C ILE A 258 9.49 6.01 -0.90
N PHE A 259 8.17 5.95 -1.01
CA PHE A 259 7.45 4.67 -1.16
C PHE A 259 7.71 4.04 -2.53
N GLY A 260 7.74 4.84 -3.61
CA GLY A 260 8.12 4.37 -4.95
C GLY A 260 9.53 3.75 -4.98
N ASN A 261 10.50 4.37 -4.30
CA ASN A 261 11.87 3.88 -4.19
C ASN A 261 11.96 2.61 -3.33
N PHE A 262 11.25 2.57 -2.20
CA PHE A 262 11.20 1.38 -1.34
C PHE A 262 10.69 0.17 -2.13
N LEU A 263 9.54 0.31 -2.79
CA LEU A 263 8.92 -0.78 -3.55
C LEU A 263 9.72 -1.15 -4.81
N SER A 264 10.45 -0.19 -5.41
CA SER A 264 11.41 -0.51 -6.49
C SER A 264 12.53 -1.44 -6.00
N ARG A 265 13.07 -1.22 -4.80
CA ARG A 265 14.09 -2.12 -4.20
C ARG A 265 13.51 -3.50 -3.91
N VAL A 266 12.25 -3.56 -3.48
CA VAL A 266 11.53 -4.84 -3.29
C VAL A 266 11.46 -5.60 -4.62
N PHE A 267 11.13 -4.93 -5.73
CA PHE A 267 11.13 -5.54 -7.06
C PHE A 267 12.52 -6.09 -7.43
N ASP A 268 13.58 -5.28 -7.31
CA ASP A 268 14.93 -5.70 -7.71
C ASP A 268 15.41 -6.91 -6.89
N THR A 269 15.01 -6.95 -5.62
CA THR A 269 15.26 -8.09 -4.72
C THR A 269 14.48 -9.33 -5.21
N ALA A 270 13.18 -9.19 -5.47
CA ALA A 270 12.35 -10.28 -6.00
C ALA A 270 12.90 -10.81 -7.34
N TRP A 271 13.37 -9.92 -8.22
CA TRP A 271 14.01 -10.28 -9.49
C TRP A 271 15.27 -11.13 -9.28
N LYS A 272 16.15 -10.71 -8.36
CA LYS A 272 17.38 -11.44 -8.03
C LYS A 272 17.11 -12.88 -7.58
N TYR A 273 16.03 -13.08 -6.82
CA TYR A 273 15.65 -14.40 -6.28
C TYR A 273 14.65 -15.17 -7.15
N SER A 274 14.11 -14.55 -8.20
CA SER A 274 13.21 -15.21 -9.15
C SER A 274 13.98 -16.21 -10.03
N LYS A 275 13.31 -17.30 -10.40
CA LYS A 275 13.91 -18.38 -11.18
C LYS A 275 13.75 -18.10 -12.67
N LYS A 276 14.80 -18.35 -13.45
CA LYS A 276 14.70 -18.41 -14.91
C LYS A 276 13.66 -19.46 -15.29
N LEU A 277 12.94 -19.19 -16.36
CA LEU A 277 12.01 -20.14 -16.97
C LEU A 277 12.81 -21.20 -17.74
N THR A 278 13.61 -22.02 -17.07
CA THR A 278 14.23 -23.17 -17.71
C THR A 278 13.15 -24.22 -17.97
N GLY A 279 13.14 -24.80 -19.18
CA GLY A 279 12.22 -25.86 -19.56
C GLY A 279 12.14 -26.95 -18.49
N ALA A 280 10.92 -27.39 -18.19
CA ALA A 280 10.70 -28.67 -17.54
C ALA A 280 11.10 -29.78 -18.52
#